data_AF-A0A9L0S0K6-F1
#
_entry.id   AF-A0A9L0S0K6-F1
#
_cell.length_a   1.000
_cell.length_b   1.000
_cell.length_c   1.000
_cell.angle_alpha   90.00
_cell.angle_beta   90.00
_cell.angle_gamma   90.00
#
_symmetry.space_group_name_H-M   'P 1'
#
loop_
_entity.id
_entity.type
_entity.pdbx_description
1 polymer ?
#
loop_
_entity_poly.entity_id
_entity_poly.type
_entity_poly.pdbx_seq_one_letter_code
_entity_poly.pdbx_strand_id
1 'polypeptide(L)'
;MLRQVLHRGLRTCFSRLGHFIASHPVFFASAPVLISILLGASFSRYQVEESVEHLLAPQHSLAKIERNLVNSLFPVNRSKHRLYSDLQTPGRYGRVIVTSFQKANMLDQHHTDLILKLHAAVTRIQVPRPGFNYTFAHICILNNDKTCIVDDIVHVLEELKNARATNRTNFAI
;
A
#
# COMPACT_ATOMS: atom_id res chain seq x y z
N MET A 1 -45.26 33.53 -23.86
CA MET A 1 -45.31 34.71 -22.94
C MET A 1 -44.40 34.58 -21.71
N LEU A 2 -44.30 33.41 -21.06
CA LEU A 2 -43.45 33.19 -19.87
C LEU A 2 -41.97 33.60 -20.04
N ARG A 3 -41.36 33.26 -21.18
CA ARG A 3 -39.95 33.58 -21.49
C ARG A 3 -39.67 35.08 -21.53
N GLN A 4 -40.61 35.89 -22.02
CA GLN A 4 -40.46 37.34 -22.09
C GLN A 4 -40.59 37.99 -20.71
N VAL A 5 -41.50 37.49 -19.88
CA VAL A 5 -41.65 37.93 -18.49
C VAL A 5 -40.40 37.58 -17.67
N LEU A 6 -39.88 36.35 -17.82
CA LEU A 6 -38.64 35.92 -17.17
C LEU A 6 -37.45 36.77 -17.60
N HIS A 7 -37.28 37.04 -18.91
CA HIS A 7 -36.21 37.91 -19.40
C HIS A 7 -36.30 39.32 -18.83
N ARG A 8 -37.51 39.89 -18.77
CA ARG A 8 -37.73 41.25 -18.24
C ARG A 8 -37.51 41.30 -16.74
N GLY A 9 -37.91 40.27 -16.01
CA GLY A 9 -37.65 40.09 -14.58
C GLY A 9 -36.16 39.99 -14.27
N LEU A 10 -35.44 39.07 -14.94
CA LEU A 10 -33.99 38.89 -14.79
C LEU A 10 -33.22 40.16 -15.16
N ARG A 11 -33.58 40.83 -16.27
CA ARG A 11 -32.94 42.09 -16.68
C ARG A 11 -33.07 43.15 -15.60
N THR A 12 -34.27 43.29 -15.02
CA THR A 12 -34.53 44.27 -13.95
C THR A 12 -33.78 43.90 -12.67
N CYS A 13 -33.76 42.60 -12.31
CA CYS A 13 -33.06 42.09 -11.14
C CYS A 13 -31.55 42.32 -11.25
N PHE A 14 -30.92 41.89 -12.34
CA PHE A 14 -29.48 42.07 -12.56
C PHE A 14 -29.09 43.54 -12.71
N SER A 15 -29.94 44.37 -13.31
CA SER A 15 -29.70 45.83 -13.38
C SER A 15 -29.71 46.47 -11.99
N ARG A 16 -30.65 46.09 -11.11
CA ARG A 16 -30.70 46.56 -9.72
C ARG A 16 -29.54 46.03 -8.88
N LEU A 17 -29.21 44.74 -9.04
CA LEU A 17 -28.07 44.11 -8.37
C LEU A 17 -26.75 44.76 -8.79
N GLY A 18 -26.55 44.98 -10.08
CA GLY A 18 -25.37 45.67 -10.62
C GLY A 18 -25.26 47.10 -10.11
N HIS A 19 -26.37 47.84 -10.05
CA HIS A 19 -26.38 49.18 -9.46
C HIS A 19 -26.02 49.16 -7.96
N PHE A 20 -26.49 48.17 -7.21
CA PHE A 20 -26.16 47.99 -5.79
C PHE A 20 -24.69 47.61 -5.57
N ILE A 21 -24.12 46.77 -6.43
CA ILE A 21 -22.70 46.42 -6.40
C ILE A 21 -21.84 47.64 -6.74
N ALA A 22 -22.23 48.40 -7.76
CA ALA A 22 -21.52 49.60 -8.20
C ALA A 22 -21.56 50.73 -7.16
N SER A 23 -22.60 50.81 -6.33
CA SER A 23 -22.68 51.78 -5.22
C SER A 23 -21.85 51.36 -3.99
N HIS A 24 -21.50 50.08 -3.84
CA HIS A 24 -20.67 49.56 -2.74
C HIS A 24 -19.46 48.75 -3.23
N PRO A 25 -18.59 49.31 -4.08
CA PRO A 25 -17.56 48.54 -4.80
C PRO A 25 -16.52 47.90 -3.87
N VAL A 26 -16.17 48.56 -2.77
CA VAL A 26 -15.14 48.07 -1.82
C VAL A 26 -15.60 46.81 -1.09
N PHE A 27 -16.86 46.77 -0.64
CA PHE A 27 -17.41 45.61 0.08
C PHE A 27 -17.50 44.38 -0.83
N PHE A 28 -17.98 44.57 -2.06
CA PHE A 28 -18.10 43.49 -3.04
C PHE A 28 -16.75 43.05 -3.64
N ALA A 29 -15.71 43.87 -3.55
CA ALA A 29 -14.35 43.46 -3.90
C ALA A 29 -13.65 42.71 -2.75
N SER A 30 -13.80 43.17 -1.50
CA SER A 30 -13.11 42.57 -0.35
C SER A 30 -13.76 41.29 0.16
N ALA A 31 -15.08 41.21 0.17
CA ALA A 31 -15.79 40.04 0.71
C ALA A 31 -15.45 38.73 -0.02
N PRO A 32 -15.45 38.64 -1.37
CA PRO A 32 -15.03 37.42 -2.08
C PRO A 32 -13.57 37.06 -1.79
N VAL A 33 -12.67 38.05 -1.69
CA VAL A 33 -11.25 37.82 -1.36
C VAL A 33 -11.11 37.22 0.03
N LEU A 34 -11.79 37.78 1.03
CA LEU A 34 -11.79 37.25 2.40
C LEU A 34 -12.36 35.84 2.44
N ILE A 35 -13.46 35.58 1.74
CA ILE A 35 -14.06 34.24 1.64
C ILE A 35 -13.08 33.27 0.98
N SER A 36 -12.41 33.66 -0.12
CA SER A 36 -11.39 32.84 -0.77
C SER A 36 -10.21 32.53 0.13
N ILE A 37 -9.75 33.49 0.94
CA ILE A 37 -8.68 33.27 1.92
C ILE A 37 -9.14 32.32 3.03
N LEU A 38 -10.35 32.49 3.55
CA LEU A 38 -10.91 31.61 4.58
C LEU A 38 -11.07 30.17 4.09
N LEU A 39 -11.60 29.98 2.87
CA LEU A 39 -11.71 28.67 2.24
C LEU A 39 -10.32 28.11 1.87
N GLY A 40 -9.40 28.97 1.43
CA GLY A 40 -8.01 28.65 1.13
C GLY A 40 -7.26 28.14 2.36
N ALA A 41 -7.46 28.74 3.53
CA ALA A 41 -6.87 28.32 4.79
C ALA A 41 -7.25 26.89 5.17
N SER A 42 -8.44 26.42 4.76
CA SER A 42 -8.90 25.04 4.97
C SER A 42 -7.97 24.00 4.31
N PHE A 43 -7.30 24.35 3.20
CA PHE A 43 -6.34 23.46 2.55
C PHE A 43 -5.11 23.15 3.41
N SER A 44 -4.84 23.92 4.48
CA SER A 44 -3.77 23.58 5.43
C SER A 44 -3.98 22.25 6.15
N ARG A 45 -5.21 21.75 6.21
CA ARG A 45 -5.55 20.45 6.84
C ARG A 45 -5.78 19.33 5.81
N TYR A 46 -5.54 19.61 4.53
CA TYR A 46 -5.70 18.61 3.49
C TYR A 46 -4.70 17.47 3.66
N GLN A 47 -5.20 16.25 3.73
CA GLN A 47 -4.39 15.02 3.75
C GLN A 47 -4.55 14.31 2.42
N VAL A 48 -3.44 13.94 1.81
CA VAL A 48 -3.43 13.15 0.57
C VAL A 48 -3.68 11.70 0.93
N GLU A 49 -4.71 11.11 0.33
CA GLU A 49 -4.97 9.68 0.45
C GLU A 49 -4.07 8.92 -0.53
N GLU A 50 -3.11 8.16 0.01
CA GLU A 50 -2.17 7.37 -0.80
C GLU A 50 -2.60 5.90 -0.97
N SER A 51 -3.65 5.46 -0.26
CA SER A 51 -4.03 4.06 -0.30
C SER A 51 -4.79 3.72 -1.58
N VAL A 52 -4.16 2.89 -2.41
CA VAL A 52 -4.72 2.42 -3.69
C VAL A 52 -6.08 1.74 -3.49
N GLU A 53 -6.25 0.97 -2.41
CA GLU A 53 -7.53 0.31 -2.08
C GLU A 53 -8.66 1.31 -1.78
N HIS A 54 -8.34 2.47 -1.19
CA HIS A 54 -9.36 3.50 -0.93
C HIS A 54 -9.71 4.28 -2.19
N LEU A 55 -8.73 4.56 -3.04
CA LEU A 55 -8.92 5.31 -4.28
C LEU A 55 -9.65 4.52 -5.36
N LEU A 56 -9.42 3.20 -5.44
CA LEU A 56 -9.93 2.37 -6.54
C LEU A 56 -11.12 1.49 -6.18
N ALA A 57 -11.31 1.17 -4.89
CA ALA A 57 -12.41 0.30 -4.47
C ALA A 57 -13.44 1.09 -3.64
N PRO A 58 -14.75 0.94 -3.93
CA PRO A 58 -15.80 1.64 -3.18
C PRO A 58 -15.73 1.30 -1.69
N GLN A 59 -16.13 2.24 -0.83
CA GLN A 59 -16.04 2.08 0.63
C GLN A 59 -16.93 0.94 1.15
N HIS A 60 -18.12 0.77 0.56
CA HIS A 60 -19.11 -0.25 0.94
C HIS A 60 -19.33 -1.29 -0.16
N SER A 61 -18.26 -1.95 -0.62
CA SER A 61 -18.41 -3.07 -1.54
C SER A 61 -18.81 -4.35 -0.81
N LEU A 62 -19.55 -5.25 -1.48
CA LEU A 62 -19.87 -6.58 -0.95
C LEU A 62 -18.58 -7.32 -0.54
N ALA A 63 -17.54 -7.27 -1.39
CA ALA A 63 -16.25 -7.87 -1.09
C ALA A 63 -15.58 -7.30 0.18
N LYS A 64 -15.69 -5.99 0.45
CA LYS A 64 -15.18 -5.39 1.70
C LYS A 64 -16.02 -5.80 2.91
N ILE A 65 -17.34 -5.91 2.76
CA ILE A 65 -18.23 -6.35 3.85
C ILE A 65 -17.98 -7.81 4.21
N GLU A 66 -17.95 -8.70 3.22
CA GLU A 66 -17.63 -10.12 3.41
C GLU A 66 -16.25 -10.29 4.03
N ARG A 67 -15.25 -9.57 3.53
CA ARG A 67 -13.90 -9.56 4.12
C ARG A 67 -13.89 -9.06 5.56
N ASN A 68 -14.64 -8.01 5.89
CA ASN A 68 -14.75 -7.51 7.26
C ASN A 68 -15.41 -8.55 8.18
N LEU A 69 -16.44 -9.25 7.69
CA LEU A 69 -17.07 -10.34 8.40
C LEU A 69 -16.10 -11.50 8.64
N VAL A 70 -15.37 -11.93 7.62
CA VAL A 70 -14.37 -13.01 7.74
C VAL A 70 -13.25 -12.61 8.71
N ASN A 71 -12.73 -11.37 8.62
CA ASN A 71 -11.73 -10.87 9.56
C ASN A 71 -12.25 -10.83 11.00
N SER A 72 -13.54 -10.58 11.20
CA SER A 72 -14.17 -10.57 12.54
C SER A 72 -14.41 -11.98 13.08
N LEU A 73 -14.80 -12.93 12.23
CA LEU A 73 -15.07 -14.32 12.61
C LEU A 73 -13.78 -15.12 12.80
N PHE A 74 -12.78 -14.86 11.97
CA PHE A 74 -11.48 -15.54 11.97
C PHE A 74 -10.37 -14.49 12.10
N PRO A 75 -10.17 -13.92 13.30
CA PRO A 75 -9.14 -12.92 13.50
C PRO A 75 -7.77 -13.54 13.20
N VAL A 76 -7.17 -13.09 12.10
CA VAL A 76 -5.83 -13.51 11.68
C VAL A 76 -4.83 -12.91 12.65
N ASN A 77 -4.35 -13.72 13.60
CA ASN A 77 -3.23 -13.29 14.43
C ASN A 77 -2.00 -13.17 13.52
N ARG A 78 -1.65 -11.93 13.17
CA ARG A 78 -0.54 -11.63 12.26
C ARG A 78 0.79 -12.16 12.78
N SER A 79 0.96 -12.41 14.08
CA SER A 79 2.17 -13.03 14.63
C SER A 79 2.20 -14.56 14.52
N LYS A 80 1.06 -15.21 14.24
CA LYS A 80 0.95 -16.68 14.16
C LYS A 80 0.72 -17.20 12.74
N HIS A 81 0.23 -16.37 11.82
CA HIS A 81 0.00 -16.78 10.43
C HIS A 81 1.29 -16.61 9.63
N ARG A 82 1.69 -17.70 8.96
CA ARG A 82 3.07 -17.92 8.52
C ARG A 82 3.33 -17.50 7.08
N LEU A 83 2.31 -17.40 6.23
CA LEU A 83 2.53 -17.10 4.82
C LEU A 83 1.65 -15.97 4.33
N TYR A 84 2.13 -15.26 3.31
CA TYR A 84 1.32 -14.28 2.58
C TYR A 84 0.04 -14.91 2.01
N SER A 85 0.10 -16.19 1.63
CA SER A 85 -1.06 -16.97 1.17
C SER A 85 -2.18 -17.10 2.21
N ASP A 86 -1.85 -16.95 3.50
CA ASP A 86 -2.81 -17.04 4.59
C ASP A 86 -3.48 -15.68 4.89
N LEU A 87 -2.97 -14.59 4.31
CA LEU A 87 -3.51 -13.25 4.52
C LEU A 87 -4.71 -13.03 3.60
N GLN A 88 -5.87 -12.78 4.21
CA GLN A 88 -7.11 -12.39 3.52
C GLN A 88 -7.03 -11.00 2.86
N THR A 89 -5.97 -10.26 3.16
CA THR A 89 -5.73 -8.90 2.69
C THR A 89 -4.42 -8.87 1.91
N PRO A 90 -4.32 -8.12 0.79
CA PRO A 90 -3.03 -7.75 0.21
C PRO A 90 -2.33 -6.83 1.22
N GLY A 91 -1.65 -7.44 2.18
CA GLY A 91 -0.85 -6.72 3.18
C GLY A 91 0.38 -6.11 2.52
N ARG A 92 1.22 -5.48 3.33
CA ARG A 92 2.55 -5.08 2.89
C ARG A 92 3.47 -6.30 3.01
N TYR A 93 3.76 -6.94 1.88
CA TYR A 93 4.68 -8.08 1.80
C TYR A 93 5.63 -7.88 0.63
N GLY A 94 6.84 -8.44 0.75
CA GLY A 94 7.77 -8.57 -0.36
C GLY A 94 7.70 -9.99 -0.92
N ARG A 95 7.63 -10.13 -2.24
CA ARG A 95 7.73 -11.43 -2.92
C ARG A 95 8.78 -11.35 -4.01
N VAL A 96 9.69 -12.32 -4.00
CA VAL A 96 10.71 -12.50 -5.03
C VAL A 96 10.33 -13.73 -5.83
N ILE A 97 10.25 -13.58 -7.16
CA ILE A 97 10.00 -14.69 -8.07
C ILE A 97 11.30 -14.97 -8.81
N VAL A 98 11.89 -16.13 -8.56
CA VAL A 98 13.11 -16.57 -9.23
C VAL A 98 12.74 -17.51 -10.37
N THR A 99 13.27 -17.27 -11.57
CA THR A 99 13.02 -18.11 -12.75
C THR A 99 14.32 -18.35 -13.51
N SER A 100 14.39 -19.45 -14.27
CA SER A 100 15.47 -19.71 -15.24
C SER A 100 15.01 -19.35 -16.64
N PHE A 101 15.89 -18.70 -17.40
CA PHE A 101 15.71 -18.43 -18.83
C PHE A 101 15.56 -19.71 -19.69
N GLN A 102 16.24 -20.80 -19.36
CA GLN A 102 16.28 -22.02 -20.18
C GLN A 102 15.45 -23.20 -19.61
N LYS A 103 14.41 -22.94 -18.81
CA LYS A 103 13.65 -24.00 -18.09
C LYS A 103 14.54 -24.94 -17.26
N ALA A 104 15.68 -24.46 -16.77
CA ALA A 104 16.56 -25.24 -15.89
C ALA A 104 15.87 -25.54 -14.55
N ASN A 105 16.27 -26.66 -13.94
CA ASN A 105 15.75 -27.05 -12.64
C ASN A 105 16.25 -26.09 -11.54
N MET A 106 15.32 -25.37 -10.91
CA MET A 106 15.62 -24.45 -9.79
C MET A 106 16.08 -25.16 -8.53
N LEU A 107 15.79 -26.46 -8.39
CA LEU A 107 16.18 -27.29 -7.24
C LEU A 107 17.57 -27.93 -7.41
N ASP A 108 18.22 -27.70 -8.55
CA ASP A 108 19.61 -28.09 -8.75
C ASP A 108 20.55 -27.38 -7.77
N GLN A 109 21.71 -27.96 -7.48
CA GLN A 109 22.66 -27.43 -6.49
C GLN A 109 23.09 -26.00 -6.81
N HIS A 110 23.45 -25.73 -8.07
CA HIS A 110 23.90 -24.42 -8.48
C HIS A 110 22.82 -23.34 -8.25
N HIS A 111 21.59 -23.62 -8.67
CA HIS A 111 20.46 -22.69 -8.52
C HIS A 111 20.03 -22.52 -7.06
N THR A 112 19.99 -23.61 -6.29
CA THR A 112 19.70 -23.59 -4.86
C THR A 112 20.67 -22.67 -4.11
N ASP A 113 21.97 -22.79 -4.38
CA ASP A 113 22.99 -21.94 -3.76
C ASP A 113 22.82 -20.47 -4.12
N LEU A 114 22.43 -20.16 -5.36
CA LEU A 114 22.13 -18.80 -5.79
C LEU A 114 20.90 -18.23 -5.10
N ILE A 115 19.83 -19.03 -4.95
CA ILE A 115 18.61 -18.62 -4.24
C ILE A 115 18.93 -18.31 -2.77
N LEU A 116 19.71 -19.16 -2.09
CA LEU A 116 20.12 -18.93 -0.70
C LEU A 116 21.03 -17.70 -0.57
N LYS A 117 21.95 -17.46 -1.52
CA LYS A 117 22.75 -16.23 -1.57
C LYS A 117 21.88 -14.98 -1.74
N LEU A 118 20.89 -15.04 -2.62
CA LEU A 118 19.93 -13.95 -2.82
C LEU A 118 19.13 -13.69 -1.55
N HIS A 119 18.62 -14.74 -0.90
CA HIS A 119 17.91 -14.62 0.38
C HIS A 119 18.78 -13.94 1.45
N ALA A 120 20.04 -14.36 1.59
CA ALA A 120 20.99 -13.75 2.52
C ALA A 120 21.30 -12.29 2.18
N ALA A 121 21.35 -11.92 0.90
CA ALA A 121 21.53 -10.53 0.49
C ALA A 121 20.33 -9.67 0.87
N VAL A 122 19.10 -10.16 0.62
CA VAL A 122 17.86 -9.46 0.93
C VAL A 122 17.70 -9.24 2.45
N THR A 123 17.96 -10.25 3.27
CA THR A 123 17.81 -10.15 4.73
C THR A 123 18.84 -9.24 5.39
N ARG A 124 19.98 -8.98 4.72
CA ARG A 124 21.04 -8.08 5.19
C ARG A 124 20.90 -6.63 4.71
N ILE A 125 19.89 -6.31 3.88
CA ILE A 125 19.66 -4.94 3.43
C ILE A 125 19.45 -4.04 4.65
N GLN A 126 20.12 -2.90 4.64
CA GLN A 126 19.99 -1.85 5.65
C GLN A 126 19.40 -0.60 5.00
N VAL A 127 18.33 -0.09 5.57
CA VAL A 127 17.66 1.13 5.10
C VAL A 127 17.91 2.25 6.11
N PRO A 128 18.73 3.26 5.77
CA PRO A 128 19.01 4.35 6.68
C PRO A 128 17.78 5.26 6.84
N ARG A 129 17.33 5.44 8.08
CA ARG A 129 16.33 6.45 8.47
C ARG A 129 16.95 7.36 9.53
N PRO A 130 16.48 8.61 9.70
CA PRO A 130 17.01 9.53 10.70
C PRO A 130 17.02 8.86 12.09
N GLY A 131 18.21 8.63 12.65
CA GLY A 131 18.40 8.04 13.97
C GLY A 131 18.37 6.51 14.06
N PHE A 132 18.06 5.77 12.99
CA PHE A 132 18.06 4.29 13.04
C PHE A 132 18.22 3.65 11.65
N ASN A 133 19.07 2.62 11.57
CA ASN A 133 19.22 1.81 10.37
C ASN A 133 18.33 0.57 10.48
N TYR A 134 17.22 0.55 9.75
CA TYR A 134 16.31 -0.57 9.74
C TYR A 134 16.88 -1.73 8.94
N THR A 135 16.70 -2.95 9.45
CA THR A 135 17.03 -4.20 8.76
C THR A 135 15.79 -5.08 8.68
N PHE A 136 15.85 -6.16 7.89
CA PHE A 136 14.76 -7.12 7.77
C PHE A 136 14.26 -7.62 9.14
N ALA A 137 15.18 -7.90 10.07
CA ALA A 137 14.86 -8.39 11.41
C ALA A 137 14.04 -7.40 12.26
N HIS A 138 14.08 -6.11 11.96
CA HIS A 138 13.32 -5.09 12.70
C HIS A 138 11.89 -4.91 12.19
N ILE A 139 11.60 -5.37 10.97
CA ILE A 139 10.31 -5.16 10.29
C ILE A 139 9.54 -6.45 10.02
N CYS A 140 10.21 -7.60 10.10
CA CYS A 140 9.60 -8.89 9.83
C CYS A 140 8.54 -9.23 10.90
N ILE A 141 7.61 -10.12 10.52
CA ILE A 141 6.70 -10.74 11.47
C ILE A 141 7.48 -11.82 12.23
N LEU A 142 7.36 -11.81 13.55
CA LEU A 142 7.99 -12.82 14.42
C LEU A 142 7.03 -13.99 14.66
N ASN A 143 7.56 -15.21 14.55
CA ASN A 143 6.91 -16.42 15.03
C ASN A 143 6.96 -16.48 16.57
N ASN A 144 6.27 -17.47 17.16
CA ASN A 144 6.30 -17.76 18.60
C ASN A 144 7.73 -17.93 19.14
N ASP A 145 8.66 -18.41 18.32
CA ASP A 145 10.08 -18.64 18.67
C ASP A 145 10.95 -17.38 18.50
N LYS A 146 10.34 -16.21 18.28
CA LYS A 146 11.02 -14.91 18.03
C LYS A 146 11.92 -14.89 16.79
N THR A 147 11.69 -15.78 15.83
CA THR A 147 12.35 -15.80 14.53
C THR A 147 11.49 -15.12 13.48
N CYS A 148 12.12 -14.47 12.49
CA CYS A 148 11.40 -13.91 11.36
C CYS A 148 10.75 -15.02 10.54
N ILE A 149 9.48 -14.84 10.22
CA ILE A 149 8.77 -15.72 9.32
C ILE A 149 9.24 -15.48 7.89
N VAL A 150 9.66 -16.56 7.22
CA VAL A 150 10.09 -16.60 5.82
C VAL A 150 9.36 -17.75 5.11
N ASP A 151 9.40 -17.79 3.79
CA ASP A 151 8.78 -18.88 3.03
C ASP A 151 9.47 -20.21 3.33
N ASP A 152 8.68 -21.26 3.60
CA ASP A 152 9.17 -22.59 3.99
C ASP A 152 10.12 -23.19 2.94
N ILE A 153 10.02 -22.77 1.67
CA ILE A 153 10.96 -23.20 0.63
C ILE A 153 12.42 -22.88 0.98
N VAL A 154 12.68 -21.79 1.70
CA VAL A 154 14.04 -21.41 2.10
C VAL A 154 14.61 -22.46 3.05
N HIS A 155 13.83 -22.89 4.04
CA HIS A 155 14.23 -23.94 4.98
C HIS A 155 14.47 -25.28 4.28
N VAL A 156 13.58 -25.66 3.35
CA VAL A 156 13.76 -26.88 2.54
C VAL A 156 15.05 -26.82 1.72
N LEU A 157 15.35 -25.67 1.10
CA LEU A 157 16.58 -25.50 0.32
C LEU A 157 17.85 -25.57 1.18
N GLU A 158 17.82 -25.02 2.41
CA GLU A 158 18.91 -25.14 3.38
C GLU A 158 19.14 -26.58 3.81
N GLU A 159 18.07 -27.32 4.12
CA GLU A 159 18.14 -28.75 4.46
C GLU A 159 18.69 -29.59 3.31
N LEU A 160 18.22 -29.35 2.08
CA LEU A 160 18.73 -30.04 0.88
C LEU A 160 20.23 -29.77 0.67
N LYS A 161 20.68 -28.54 0.89
CA LYS A 161 22.11 -28.20 0.83
C LYS A 161 22.91 -28.93 1.90
N ASN A 162 22.41 -28.95 3.14
CA ASN A 162 23.07 -29.65 4.25
C ASN A 162 23.12 -31.16 4.02
N ALA A 163 22.03 -31.76 3.53
CA ALA A 163 21.95 -33.17 3.18
C ALA A 163 22.92 -33.57 2.07
N ARG A 164 23.12 -32.71 1.05
CA ARG A 164 24.15 -32.92 0.01
C ARG A 164 25.57 -32.82 0.57
N ALA A 165 25.81 -31.90 1.52
CA ALA A 165 27.11 -31.75 2.16
C ALA A 165 27.47 -32.95 3.05
N THR A 166 26.48 -33.58 3.71
CA THR A 166 26.68 -34.79 4.51
C THR A 166 26.72 -36.07 3.67
N ASN A 167 26.08 -36.10 2.49
CA ASN A 167 26.26 -37.15 1.49
C ASN A 167 27.64 -37.05 0.80
N ARG A 168 28.71 -37.24 1.58
CA ARG A 168 29.99 -37.71 1.05
C ARG A 168 29.89 -39.21 0.82
N THR A 169 29.07 -39.62 -0.15
CA THR A 169 29.23 -40.94 -0.72
C THR A 169 30.49 -40.91 -1.58
N ASN A 170 31.56 -41.48 -1.05
CA ASN A 170 32.74 -41.91 -1.80
C ASN A 170 32.32 -43.03 -2.79
N PHE A 171 31.46 -42.75 -3.75
CA PHE A 171 31.34 -43.60 -4.93
C PHE A 171 32.49 -43.24 -5.87
N ALA A 172 33.68 -43.74 -5.50
CA ALA A 172 34.66 -44.11 -6.50
C ALA A 172 34.06 -45.29 -7.27
N ILE A 173 33.74 -45.06 -8.54
CA ILE A 173 33.68 -46.12 -9.55
C ILE A 173 35.06 -46.14 -10.19
#